data_AF-A0A1V5MJ09-F1
#
_entry.id   AF-A0A1V5MJ09-F1
#
_cell.length_a   1.000
_cell.length_b   1.000
_cell.length_c   1.000
_cell.angle_alpha   90.00
_cell.angle_beta   90.00
_cell.angle_gamma   90.00
#
_symmetry.space_group_name_H-M   'P 1'
#
loop_
_entity.id
_entity.type
_entity.pdbx_description
1 polymer ?
#
loop_
_entity_poly.entity_id
_entity_poly.type
_entity_poly.pdbx_seq_one_letter_code
_entity_poly.pdbx_strand_id
1 'polypeptide(L)'
;MKAPQKVVVYARLADNVGNVTIINSDGMVIYNDIKTTVIQLNYTKLSNKDASVSYDFKGNTFKELLLDDVVLRNNVDYTINGNWIYLKSSYLDTLAAGLHTVKTTCYPLGVTETPKAGSDAPYVESLGLYIKKATPAVEVVVNPTNHQVRPGSVTLSANLPAGATGTLQYWVNNEKYGDPVPVGQSVTLSPATKTTNLPFWWNTAVMTTINPSPAQTWITTS
;
A
#
# COMPACT_ATOMS: atom_id res chain seq x y z
N MET A 1 -10.66 -27.65 22.74
CA MET A 1 -10.38 -28.01 21.33
C MET A 1 -9.37 -29.15 21.31
N LYS A 2 -9.53 -30.14 20.41
CA LYS A 2 -8.53 -31.20 20.22
C LYS A 2 -7.24 -30.60 19.66
N ALA A 3 -6.09 -31.22 19.96
CA ALA A 3 -4.82 -30.83 19.36
C ALA A 3 -4.88 -30.99 17.82
N PRO A 4 -4.20 -30.11 17.06
CA PRO A 4 -4.12 -30.25 15.61
C PRO A 4 -3.57 -31.62 15.21
N GLN A 5 -4.23 -32.30 14.28
CA GLN A 5 -3.86 -33.64 13.84
C GLN A 5 -4.45 -34.00 12.48
N LYS A 6 -3.79 -34.93 11.80
CA LYS A 6 -4.32 -35.63 10.63
C LYS A 6 -4.84 -36.99 11.10
N VAL A 7 -6.08 -37.33 10.73
CA VAL A 7 -6.77 -38.53 11.20
C VAL A 7 -7.22 -39.36 10.01
N VAL A 8 -7.10 -40.67 10.08
CA VAL A 8 -7.70 -41.61 9.13
C VAL A 8 -8.64 -42.53 9.93
N VAL A 9 -9.80 -42.83 9.35
CA VAL A 9 -10.73 -43.81 9.90
C VAL A 9 -10.60 -45.07 9.06
N TYR A 10 -10.43 -46.22 9.69
CA TYR A 10 -10.38 -47.49 8.98
C TYR A 10 -11.21 -48.57 9.67
N ALA A 11 -11.74 -49.48 8.88
CA ALA A 11 -12.38 -50.70 9.33
C ALA A 11 -11.48 -51.89 8.99
N ARG A 12 -11.22 -52.75 9.99
CA ARG A 12 -10.51 -54.02 9.81
C ARG A 12 -11.50 -55.16 9.94
N LEU A 13 -11.75 -55.86 8.84
CA LEU A 13 -12.58 -57.05 8.79
C LEU A 13 -11.65 -58.26 8.88
N ALA A 14 -11.90 -59.16 9.83
CA ALA A 14 -11.18 -60.41 9.97
C ALA A 14 -12.15 -61.58 10.07
N ASP A 15 -11.86 -62.68 9.39
CA ASP A 15 -12.63 -63.92 9.53
C ASP A 15 -11.97 -64.89 10.53
N ASN A 16 -12.68 -65.97 10.87
CA ASN A 16 -12.22 -66.97 11.84
C ASN A 16 -11.06 -67.84 11.31
N VAL A 17 -10.68 -67.70 10.04
CA VAL A 17 -9.61 -68.48 9.40
C VAL A 17 -8.38 -67.60 9.11
N GLY A 18 -8.43 -66.32 9.49
CA GLY A 18 -7.30 -65.39 9.49
C GLY A 18 -7.20 -64.45 8.29
N ASN A 19 -8.18 -64.43 7.38
CA ASN A 19 -8.18 -63.45 6.29
C ASN A 19 -8.50 -62.05 6.83
N VAL A 20 -7.83 -61.03 6.29
CA VAL A 20 -7.99 -59.63 6.73
C VAL A 20 -8.25 -58.74 5.52
N THR A 21 -9.27 -57.88 5.63
CA THR A 21 -9.51 -56.76 4.70
C THR A 21 -9.55 -55.45 5.47
N ILE A 22 -8.91 -54.41 4.92
CA ILE A 22 -8.90 -53.06 5.49
C ILE A 22 -9.60 -52.12 4.53
N ILE A 23 -10.56 -51.35 5.03
CA ILE A 23 -11.24 -50.28 4.32
C ILE A 23 -10.85 -48.97 5.01
N ASN A 24 -10.30 -48.00 4.27
CA ASN A 24 -9.82 -46.72 4.81
C ASN A 24 -10.67 -45.55 4.29
N SER A 25 -10.81 -44.52 5.12
CA SER A 25 -11.24 -43.20 4.67
C SER A 25 -10.09 -42.44 4.00
N ASP A 26 -10.43 -41.36 3.30
CA ASP A 26 -9.45 -40.42 2.73
C ASP A 26 -8.74 -39.55 3.80
N GLY A 27 -9.18 -39.65 5.06
CA GLY A 27 -8.67 -38.88 6.17
C GLY A 27 -9.37 -37.53 6.39
N MET A 28 -9.03 -36.88 7.50
CA MET A 28 -9.52 -35.57 7.94
C MET A 28 -8.39 -34.78 8.60
N VAL A 29 -8.35 -33.48 8.35
CA VAL A 29 -7.41 -32.55 8.98
C VAL A 29 -8.15 -31.71 10.01
N ILE A 30 -7.77 -31.83 11.28
CA ILE A 30 -8.27 -30.99 12.35
C ILE A 30 -7.16 -29.99 12.69
N TYR A 31 -7.44 -28.69 12.61
CA TYR A 31 -6.44 -27.64 12.78
C TYR A 31 -7.02 -26.46 13.56
N ASN A 32 -6.12 -25.60 14.05
CA ASN A 32 -6.49 -24.31 14.61
C ASN A 32 -6.24 -23.24 13.57
N ASP A 33 -7.11 -22.24 13.52
CA ASP A 33 -6.94 -21.09 12.64
C ASP A 33 -5.67 -20.32 12.99
N ILE A 34 -5.05 -19.74 11.96
CA ILE A 34 -3.96 -18.78 12.16
C ILE A 34 -4.49 -17.54 12.89
N LYS A 35 -3.60 -16.80 13.55
CA LYS A 35 -3.99 -15.58 14.26
C LYS A 35 -2.95 -14.49 14.13
N THR A 36 -3.41 -13.25 14.06
CA THR A 36 -2.58 -12.07 14.30
C THR A 36 -3.25 -11.13 15.31
N THR A 37 -2.48 -10.27 15.97
CA THR A 37 -3.01 -9.16 16.77
C THR A 37 -3.14 -7.87 15.97
N VAL A 38 -2.57 -7.84 14.76
CA VAL A 38 -2.61 -6.68 13.86
C VAL A 38 -3.91 -6.69 13.06
N ILE A 39 -4.78 -5.73 13.34
CA ILE A 39 -6.04 -5.55 12.60
C ILE A 39 -5.90 -4.65 11.38
N GLN A 40 -4.88 -3.78 11.36
CA GLN A 40 -4.63 -2.87 10.25
C GLN A 40 -3.15 -2.48 10.13
N LEU A 41 -2.63 -2.52 8.90
CA LEU A 41 -1.36 -1.93 8.51
C LEU A 41 -1.55 -0.50 8.01
N ASN A 42 -0.58 0.35 8.27
CA ASN A 42 -0.55 1.71 7.73
C ASN A 42 0.74 1.88 6.93
N TYR A 43 0.62 2.34 5.70
CA TYR A 43 1.77 2.63 4.85
C TYR A 43 1.67 4.04 4.31
N THR A 44 2.73 4.83 4.45
CA THR A 44 2.83 6.14 3.79
C THR A 44 3.60 5.95 2.49
N LYS A 45 3.01 6.40 1.37
CA LYS A 45 3.66 6.34 0.05
C LYS A 45 5.04 7.00 0.09
N LEU A 46 5.97 6.48 -0.72
CA LEU A 46 7.36 6.94 -0.87
C LEU A 46 8.19 6.88 0.43
N SER A 47 7.71 6.19 1.46
CA SER A 47 8.45 6.02 2.70
C SER A 47 9.68 5.11 2.57
N ASN A 48 9.76 4.33 1.48
CA ASN A 48 10.78 3.31 1.24
C ASN A 48 10.89 2.26 2.36
N LYS A 49 9.82 2.07 3.13
CA LYS A 49 9.75 1.13 4.25
C LYS A 49 8.66 0.10 4.01
N ASP A 50 9.05 -1.17 3.94
CA ASP A 50 8.10 -2.27 3.83
C ASP A 50 7.12 -2.27 5.02
N ALA A 51 5.87 -2.62 4.77
CA ALA A 51 4.88 -2.86 5.83
C ALA A 51 4.90 -4.34 6.20
N SER A 52 4.85 -4.67 7.48
CA SER A 52 4.94 -6.07 7.92
C SER A 52 3.90 -6.47 8.94
N VAL A 53 3.50 -7.73 8.86
CA VAL A 53 2.60 -8.39 9.81
C VAL A 53 3.21 -9.72 10.23
N SER A 54 3.03 -10.08 11.50
CA SER A 54 3.40 -11.39 12.03
C SER A 54 2.14 -12.23 12.29
N TYR A 55 2.23 -13.52 12.00
CA TYR A 55 1.19 -14.50 12.28
C TYR A 55 1.67 -15.57 13.25
N ASP A 56 0.78 -16.01 14.12
CA ASP A 56 0.88 -17.33 14.72
C ASP A 56 0.21 -18.34 13.79
N PHE A 57 1.05 -19.08 13.06
CA PHE A 57 0.58 -20.04 12.07
C PHE A 57 -0.06 -21.31 12.68
N LYS A 58 0.07 -21.54 14.00
CA LYS A 58 -0.54 -22.71 14.68
C LYS A 58 -0.30 -24.07 14.01
N GLY A 59 0.85 -24.23 13.36
CA GLY A 59 1.23 -25.44 12.62
C GLY A 59 0.75 -25.51 11.17
N ASN A 60 -0.02 -24.51 10.71
CA ASN A 60 -0.37 -24.36 9.30
C ASN A 60 0.83 -23.84 8.49
N THR A 61 0.77 -24.04 7.18
CA THR A 61 1.80 -23.56 6.26
C THR A 61 1.25 -22.42 5.42
N PHE A 62 1.96 -21.29 5.35
CA PHE A 62 1.57 -20.19 4.48
C PHE A 62 1.37 -20.67 3.04
N LYS A 63 0.29 -20.22 2.39
CA LYS A 63 -0.03 -20.55 0.99
C LYS A 63 0.19 -19.35 0.09
N GLU A 64 -0.59 -18.29 0.29
CA GLU A 64 -0.58 -17.11 -0.56
C GLU A 64 -1.11 -15.88 0.21
N LEU A 65 -0.76 -14.71 -0.32
CA LEU A 65 -1.20 -13.42 0.17
C LEU A 65 -1.98 -12.75 -0.96
N LEU A 66 -3.17 -12.25 -0.65
CA LEU A 66 -4.00 -11.52 -1.60
C LEU A 66 -4.19 -10.09 -1.10
N LEU A 67 -4.26 -9.16 -2.05
CA LEU A 67 -4.72 -7.80 -1.81
C LEU A 67 -5.95 -7.55 -2.69
N ASP A 68 -7.08 -7.22 -2.08
CA ASP A 68 -8.36 -7.00 -2.78
C ASP A 68 -8.66 -8.11 -3.82
N ASP A 69 -8.48 -9.36 -3.39
CA ASP A 69 -8.67 -10.59 -4.18
C ASP A 69 -7.67 -10.82 -5.32
N VAL A 70 -6.63 -9.99 -5.44
CA VAL A 70 -5.50 -10.22 -6.34
C VAL A 70 -4.38 -10.95 -5.62
N VAL A 71 -3.97 -12.10 -6.15
CA VAL A 71 -2.84 -12.87 -5.63
C VAL A 71 -1.53 -12.11 -5.86
N LEU A 72 -0.79 -11.91 -4.78
CA LEU A 72 0.51 -11.22 -4.82
C LEU A 72 1.64 -12.20 -5.17
N ARG A 73 2.70 -11.68 -5.78
CA ARG A 73 3.87 -12.48 -6.19
C ARG A 73 4.92 -12.48 -5.09
N ASN A 74 5.27 -13.67 -4.61
CA ASN A 74 6.35 -13.85 -3.64
C ASN A 74 7.70 -13.38 -4.20
N ASN A 75 8.53 -12.77 -3.35
CA ASN A 75 9.79 -12.11 -3.66
C ASN A 75 9.71 -10.92 -4.63
N VAL A 76 8.51 -10.45 -4.99
CA VAL A 76 8.31 -9.26 -5.83
C VAL A 76 7.41 -8.26 -5.12
N ASP A 77 6.19 -8.67 -4.78
CA ASP A 77 5.20 -7.82 -4.13
C ASP A 77 5.28 -7.94 -2.60
N TYR A 78 5.75 -9.09 -2.10
CA TYR A 78 6.01 -9.34 -0.69
C TYR A 78 7.13 -10.36 -0.49
N THR A 79 7.67 -10.46 0.72
CA THR A 79 8.64 -11.50 1.15
C THR A 79 8.21 -12.10 2.49
N ILE A 80 8.64 -13.33 2.78
CA ILE A 80 8.35 -14.03 4.04
C ILE A 80 9.66 -14.34 4.76
N ASN A 81 9.70 -14.10 6.07
CA ASN A 81 10.81 -14.53 6.92
C ASN A 81 10.25 -15.09 8.25
N GLY A 82 10.27 -16.42 8.38
CA GLY A 82 9.64 -17.11 9.51
C GLY A 82 8.15 -16.77 9.58
N ASN A 83 7.73 -16.17 10.70
CA ASN A 83 6.33 -15.80 10.93
C ASN A 83 5.95 -14.43 10.35
N TRP A 84 6.90 -13.71 9.77
CA TRP A 84 6.70 -12.36 9.28
C TRP A 84 6.48 -12.34 7.77
N ILE A 85 5.47 -11.59 7.35
CA ILE A 85 5.20 -11.24 5.97
C ILE A 85 5.50 -9.75 5.80
N TYR A 86 6.30 -9.41 4.80
CA TYR A 86 6.71 -8.03 4.48
C TYR A 86 6.16 -7.66 3.10
N LEU A 87 5.17 -6.78 3.05
CA LEU A 87 4.68 -6.15 1.83
C LEU A 87 5.70 -5.11 1.35
N LYS A 88 6.19 -5.26 0.11
CA LYS A 88 7.26 -4.43 -0.44
C LYS A 88 6.76 -3.00 -0.65
N SER A 89 7.52 -2.03 -0.16
CA SER A 89 7.25 -0.61 -0.38
C SER A 89 7.10 -0.26 -1.87
N SER A 90 7.90 -0.87 -2.74
CA SER A 90 7.79 -0.71 -4.20
C SER A 90 6.41 -1.14 -4.76
N TYR A 91 5.80 -2.19 -4.20
CA TYR A 91 4.45 -2.60 -4.55
C TYR A 91 3.40 -1.68 -3.93
N LEU A 92 3.55 -1.36 -2.63
CA LEU A 92 2.63 -0.48 -1.91
C LEU A 92 2.53 0.94 -2.53
N ASP A 93 3.62 1.41 -3.13
CA ASP A 93 3.66 2.67 -3.86
C ASP A 93 2.87 2.68 -5.17
N THR A 94 2.49 1.51 -5.70
CA THR A 94 1.61 1.41 -6.87
C THR A 94 0.13 1.54 -6.53
N LEU A 95 -0.24 1.32 -5.26
CA LEU A 95 -1.63 1.27 -4.82
C LEU A 95 -2.26 2.67 -4.73
N ALA A 96 -3.57 2.74 -4.94
CA ALA A 96 -4.33 3.94 -4.65
C ALA A 96 -4.27 4.29 -3.16
N ALA A 97 -4.39 5.57 -2.81
CA ALA A 97 -4.54 5.94 -1.40
C ALA A 97 -5.95 5.57 -0.91
N GLY A 98 -6.04 5.00 0.28
CA GLY A 98 -7.30 4.51 0.83
C GLY A 98 -7.13 3.19 1.57
N LEU A 99 -8.27 2.57 1.89
CA LEU A 99 -8.33 1.28 2.57
C LEU A 99 -8.37 0.14 1.54
N HIS A 100 -7.52 -0.85 1.76
CA HIS A 100 -7.46 -2.12 1.05
C HIS A 100 -7.61 -3.28 2.04
N THR A 101 -7.90 -4.48 1.54
CA THR A 101 -8.00 -5.70 2.34
C THR A 101 -6.88 -6.66 2.00
N VAL A 102 -6.09 -7.04 3.01
CA VAL A 102 -5.08 -8.09 2.89
C VAL A 102 -5.69 -9.40 3.39
N LYS A 103 -5.63 -10.45 2.59
CA LYS A 103 -6.07 -11.80 2.94
C LYS A 103 -4.89 -12.77 2.92
N THR A 104 -4.71 -13.51 4.01
CA THR A 104 -3.68 -14.54 4.12
C THR A 104 -4.36 -15.89 4.17
N THR A 105 -3.99 -16.79 3.24
CA THR A 105 -4.46 -18.16 3.24
C THR A 105 -3.32 -19.12 3.59
N CYS A 106 -3.68 -20.29 4.12
CA CYS A 106 -2.73 -21.32 4.53
C CYS A 106 -3.20 -22.70 4.11
N TYR A 107 -2.24 -23.61 4.00
CA TYR A 107 -2.46 -25.05 3.96
C TYR A 107 -2.64 -25.58 5.39
N PRO A 108 -3.82 -26.12 5.75
CA PRO A 108 -4.05 -26.72 7.06
C PRO A 108 -3.04 -27.84 7.36
N LEU A 109 -2.22 -27.65 8.40
CA LEU A 109 -1.12 -28.59 8.75
C LEU A 109 -0.26 -29.01 7.53
N GLY A 110 -0.06 -28.11 6.58
CA GLY A 110 0.72 -28.34 5.36
C GLY A 110 0.08 -29.29 4.35
N VAL A 111 -1.21 -29.61 4.46
CA VAL A 111 -1.93 -30.40 3.46
C VAL A 111 -2.29 -29.51 2.26
N THR A 112 -1.70 -29.83 1.11
CA THR A 112 -1.88 -29.08 -0.14
C THR A 112 -2.99 -29.62 -1.03
N GLU A 113 -3.56 -30.76 -0.65
CA GLU A 113 -4.70 -31.35 -1.36
C GLU A 113 -5.91 -30.42 -1.28
N THR A 114 -6.64 -30.32 -2.40
CA THR A 114 -7.87 -29.55 -2.43
C THR A 114 -8.93 -30.25 -1.60
N PRO A 115 -9.60 -29.56 -0.65
CA PRO A 115 -10.70 -30.16 0.10
C PRO A 115 -11.76 -30.74 -0.84
N LYS A 116 -12.18 -31.98 -0.57
CA LYS A 116 -13.21 -32.64 -1.38
C LYS A 116 -14.55 -31.92 -1.20
N ALA A 117 -15.42 -32.02 -2.20
CA ALA A 117 -16.77 -31.46 -2.13
C ALA A 117 -17.48 -31.86 -0.82
N GLY A 118 -18.06 -30.88 -0.12
CA GLY A 118 -18.67 -31.05 1.19
C GLY A 118 -17.72 -30.85 2.39
N SER A 119 -16.44 -30.59 2.16
CA SER A 119 -15.49 -30.16 3.21
C SER A 119 -15.59 -28.64 3.45
N ASP A 120 -15.31 -28.21 4.68
CA ASP A 120 -15.11 -26.79 4.97
C ASP A 120 -13.88 -26.24 4.26
N ALA A 121 -13.96 -24.99 3.80
CA ALA A 121 -12.83 -24.29 3.23
C ALA A 121 -11.80 -23.93 4.32
N PRO A 122 -10.48 -23.94 4.02
CA PRO A 122 -9.46 -23.45 4.92
C PRO A 122 -9.74 -22.02 5.37
N TYR A 123 -9.44 -21.72 6.64
CA TYR A 123 -9.62 -20.38 7.20
C TYR A 123 -8.75 -19.35 6.46
N VAL A 124 -9.31 -18.15 6.28
CA VAL A 124 -8.64 -17.00 5.66
C VAL A 124 -8.59 -15.87 6.66
N GLU A 125 -7.38 -15.48 7.04
CA GLU A 125 -7.18 -14.35 7.95
C GLU A 125 -7.16 -13.03 7.17
N SER A 126 -7.89 -12.03 7.66
CA SER A 126 -8.04 -10.75 6.96
C SER A 126 -7.66 -9.57 7.85
N LEU A 127 -6.96 -8.58 7.29
CA LEU A 127 -6.65 -7.32 7.95
C LEU A 127 -6.74 -6.15 6.97
N GLY A 128 -6.92 -4.93 7.51
CA GLY A 128 -6.92 -3.71 6.70
C GLY A 128 -5.52 -3.26 6.32
N LEU A 129 -5.36 -2.66 5.14
CA LEU A 129 -4.15 -1.95 4.74
C LEU A 129 -4.56 -0.54 4.34
N TYR A 130 -4.16 0.46 5.11
CA TYR A 130 -4.45 1.85 4.83
C TYR A 130 -3.25 2.55 4.19
N ILE A 131 -3.40 2.90 2.91
CA ILE A 131 -2.40 3.61 2.12
C ILE A 131 -2.59 5.12 2.31
N LYS A 132 -1.65 5.72 3.02
CA LYS A 132 -1.56 7.16 3.27
C LYS A 132 -0.80 7.85 2.15
N LYS A 133 -1.34 9.00 1.77
CA LYS A 133 -0.68 10.00 0.97
C LYS A 133 0.60 10.50 1.65
N ALA A 134 1.70 10.59 0.91
CA ALA A 134 2.95 11.24 1.33
C ALA A 134 2.82 12.77 1.32
N THR A 135 3.34 13.47 2.32
CA THR A 135 3.49 14.93 2.23
C THR A 135 4.74 15.23 1.40
N PRO A 136 4.63 15.86 0.21
CA PRO A 136 5.82 16.17 -0.57
C PRO A 136 6.61 17.31 0.09
N ALA A 137 7.93 17.18 0.10
CA ALA A 137 8.81 18.31 0.39
C ALA A 137 8.78 19.27 -0.80
N VAL A 138 8.65 20.57 -0.55
CA VAL A 138 8.65 21.58 -1.60
C VAL A 138 9.81 22.52 -1.44
N GLU A 139 10.51 22.73 -2.54
CA GLU A 139 11.52 23.76 -2.65
C GLU A 139 11.01 24.86 -3.59
N VAL A 140 10.90 26.09 -3.08
CA VAL A 140 10.51 27.25 -3.88
C VAL A 140 11.78 27.95 -4.35
N VAL A 141 11.92 28.08 -5.66
CA VAL A 141 13.02 28.81 -6.30
C VAL A 141 12.50 30.15 -6.84
N VAL A 142 13.20 31.22 -6.50
CA VAL A 142 12.90 32.59 -6.90
C VAL A 142 14.00 33.08 -7.84
N ASN A 143 13.62 33.60 -9.02
CA ASN A 143 14.59 34.16 -9.97
C ASN A 143 14.05 35.42 -10.68
N PRO A 144 14.76 36.56 -10.62
CA PRO A 144 16.00 36.77 -9.89
C PRO A 144 15.75 36.99 -8.39
N THR A 145 16.76 36.69 -7.57
CA THR A 145 16.69 36.80 -6.10
C THR A 145 16.87 38.22 -5.58
N ASN A 146 17.36 39.13 -6.42
CA ASN A 146 17.54 40.54 -6.11
C ASN A 146 16.27 41.36 -6.35
N HIS A 147 16.22 42.53 -5.71
CA HIS A 147 15.11 43.48 -5.87
C HIS A 147 14.89 43.85 -7.34
N GLN A 148 13.65 43.72 -7.79
CA GLN A 148 13.23 44.07 -9.15
C GLN A 148 12.43 45.38 -9.14
N VAL A 149 12.77 46.27 -10.07
CA VAL A 149 12.01 47.50 -10.37
C VAL A 149 11.48 47.42 -11.79
N ARG A 150 10.38 48.11 -12.08
CA ARG A 150 9.78 48.13 -13.43
C ARG A 150 10.83 48.50 -14.49
N PRO A 151 10.90 47.79 -15.64
CA PRO A 151 9.98 46.74 -16.13
C PRO A 151 10.34 45.30 -15.70
N GLY A 152 11.26 45.11 -14.74
CA GLY A 152 11.74 43.79 -14.30
C GLY A 152 10.64 42.90 -13.75
N SER A 153 10.84 41.58 -13.84
CA SER A 153 9.91 40.55 -13.41
C SER A 153 10.60 39.53 -12.52
N VAL A 154 9.83 38.84 -11.68
CA VAL A 154 10.31 37.71 -10.87
C VAL A 154 9.57 36.45 -11.26
N THR A 155 10.29 35.34 -11.44
CA THR A 155 9.72 34.02 -11.65
C THR A 155 9.82 33.22 -10.36
N LEU A 156 8.69 32.66 -9.94
CA LEU A 156 8.58 31.69 -8.86
C LEU A 156 8.37 30.31 -9.46
N SER A 157 9.17 29.34 -9.05
CA SER A 157 9.01 27.93 -9.42
C SER A 157 9.01 27.09 -8.15
N ALA A 158 8.25 26.00 -8.14
CA ALA A 158 8.32 25.04 -7.04
C ALA A 158 8.77 23.68 -7.59
N ASN A 159 9.89 23.20 -7.09
CA ASN A 159 10.38 21.86 -7.38
C ASN A 159 9.68 20.88 -6.46
N LEU A 160 9.15 19.82 -7.06
CA LEU A 160 8.41 18.78 -6.37
C LEU A 160 8.97 17.42 -6.77
N PRO A 161 8.98 16.44 -5.84
CA PRO A 161 9.43 15.09 -6.15
C PRO A 161 8.56 14.47 -7.26
N ALA A 162 9.17 13.60 -8.07
CA ALA A 162 8.52 12.95 -9.20
C ALA A 162 7.21 12.25 -8.77
N GLY A 163 6.13 12.48 -9.53
CA GLY A 163 4.81 11.91 -9.24
C GLY A 163 3.96 12.72 -8.24
N ALA A 164 4.47 13.82 -7.68
CA ALA A 164 3.65 14.77 -6.96
C ALA A 164 2.66 15.45 -7.91
N THR A 165 1.44 15.67 -7.43
CA THR A 165 0.37 16.35 -8.16
C THR A 165 -0.27 17.38 -7.24
N GLY A 166 -0.86 18.42 -7.80
CA GLY A 166 -1.57 19.44 -7.04
C GLY A 166 -1.52 20.76 -7.78
N THR A 167 -1.90 21.83 -7.08
CA THR A 167 -1.83 23.19 -7.59
C THR A 167 -1.08 24.08 -6.60
N LEU A 168 -0.30 25.01 -7.13
CA LEU A 168 0.37 26.07 -6.39
C LEU A 168 -0.43 27.35 -6.57
N GLN A 169 -0.74 28.02 -5.46
CA GLN A 169 -1.33 29.35 -5.47
C GLN A 169 -0.30 30.32 -4.92
N TYR A 170 -0.22 31.51 -5.53
CA TYR A 170 0.66 32.58 -5.07
C TYR A 170 -0.15 33.70 -4.44
N TRP A 171 0.46 34.40 -3.49
CA TRP A 171 -0.10 35.56 -2.82
C TRP A 171 0.88 36.72 -2.86
N VAL A 172 0.36 37.93 -3.04
CA VAL A 172 1.09 39.20 -2.97
C VAL A 172 0.33 40.11 -2.02
N ASN A 173 0.98 40.62 -0.98
CA ASN A 173 0.34 41.47 0.04
C ASN A 173 -0.97 40.88 0.60
N ASN A 174 -0.96 39.58 0.91
CA ASN A 174 -2.12 38.79 1.37
C ASN A 174 -3.28 38.63 0.37
N GLU A 175 -3.16 39.14 -0.86
CA GLU A 175 -4.14 38.91 -1.93
C GLU A 175 -3.67 37.79 -2.87
N LYS A 176 -4.62 37.00 -3.39
CA LYS A 176 -4.30 35.95 -4.37
C LYS A 176 -3.77 36.57 -5.65
N TYR A 177 -2.65 36.04 -6.15
CA TYR A 177 -2.07 36.45 -7.43
C TYR A 177 -2.20 35.30 -8.44
N GLY A 178 -2.92 35.58 -9.53
CA GLY A 178 -3.13 34.63 -10.62
C GLY A 178 -3.97 33.41 -10.22
N ASP A 179 -4.24 32.57 -11.22
CA ASP A 179 -4.90 31.29 -11.03
C ASP A 179 -3.94 30.23 -10.47
N PRO A 180 -4.45 29.20 -9.77
CA PRO A 180 -3.61 28.09 -9.32
C PRO A 180 -2.90 27.42 -10.51
N VAL A 181 -1.58 27.24 -10.41
CA VAL A 181 -0.80 26.55 -11.43
C VAL A 181 -0.53 25.10 -11.05
N PRO A 182 -0.47 24.16 -12.01
CA PRO A 182 -0.09 22.79 -11.71
C PRO A 182 1.33 22.69 -11.13
N VAL A 183 1.52 21.68 -10.28
CA VAL A 183 2.83 21.26 -9.75
C VAL A 183 3.87 21.10 -10.88
N GLY A 184 5.07 21.66 -10.68
CA GLY A 184 6.17 21.61 -11.65
C GLY A 184 6.19 22.73 -12.69
N GLN A 185 5.26 23.69 -12.61
CA GLN A 185 5.27 24.90 -13.43
C GLN A 185 5.76 26.13 -12.66
N SER A 186 6.05 27.20 -13.41
CA SER A 186 6.54 28.48 -12.90
C SER A 186 5.54 29.59 -13.17
N VAL A 187 5.47 30.59 -12.28
CA VAL A 187 4.71 31.83 -12.47
C VAL A 187 5.67 33.00 -12.56
N THR A 188 5.52 33.81 -13.61
CA THR A 188 6.25 35.07 -13.76
C THR A 188 5.37 36.24 -13.32
N LEU A 189 5.84 36.96 -12.31
CA LEU A 189 5.26 38.19 -11.80
C LEU A 189 5.89 39.37 -12.54
N SER A 190 5.12 40.05 -13.37
CA SER A 190 5.52 41.31 -14.01
C SER A 190 4.72 42.48 -13.40
N PRO A 191 5.36 43.60 -13.02
CA PRO A 191 4.67 44.78 -12.55
C PRO A 191 3.95 45.46 -13.73
N ALA A 192 2.66 45.16 -13.93
CA ALA A 192 1.83 45.82 -14.92
C ALA A 192 0.67 46.62 -14.27
N THR A 193 0.70 47.94 -14.55
CA THR A 193 -0.36 48.96 -14.42
C THR A 193 -0.93 49.35 -13.04
N LYS A 194 -0.12 49.34 -11.97
CA LYS A 194 -0.31 50.33 -10.89
C LYS A 194 0.91 51.23 -10.83
N THR A 195 0.69 52.53 -10.92
CA THR A 195 1.64 53.66 -11.03
C THR A 195 2.55 53.87 -9.82
N THR A 196 2.72 52.86 -8.98
CA THR A 196 3.49 52.96 -7.74
C THR A 196 4.64 51.97 -7.80
N ASN A 197 5.86 52.50 -7.70
CA ASN A 197 7.07 51.75 -7.36
C ASN A 197 6.82 51.03 -6.03
N LEU A 198 6.26 49.83 -6.07
CA LEU A 198 6.12 48.99 -4.89
C LEU A 198 7.36 48.09 -4.85
N PRO A 199 8.29 48.31 -3.92
CA PRO A 199 9.32 47.33 -3.65
C PRO A 199 8.65 46.04 -3.19
N PHE A 200 8.96 44.91 -3.83
CA PHE A 200 8.51 43.60 -3.39
C PHE A 200 9.45 43.14 -2.26
N TRP A 201 8.95 43.10 -1.02
CA TRP A 201 9.66 42.55 0.14
C TRP A 201 9.12 41.14 0.41
N TRP A 202 9.99 40.13 0.46
CA TRP A 202 9.60 38.75 0.77
C TRP A 202 9.60 38.52 2.28
N ASN A 203 8.44 38.30 2.87
CA ASN A 203 8.29 37.68 4.18
C ASN A 203 7.31 36.50 4.08
N THR A 204 7.92 35.31 3.94
CA THR A 204 7.33 33.98 4.20
C THR A 204 6.22 33.53 3.25
N ALA A 205 6.58 32.70 2.26
CA ALA A 205 5.60 31.91 1.51
C ALA A 205 5.02 30.83 2.44
N VAL A 206 3.74 30.94 2.79
CA VAL A 206 3.03 29.90 3.55
C VAL A 206 2.34 28.97 2.53
N MET A 207 2.90 27.79 2.27
CA MET A 207 2.21 26.72 1.54
C MET A 207 1.20 26.05 2.47
N THR A 208 -0.08 26.08 2.11
CA THR A 208 -1.15 25.59 3.00
C THR A 208 -1.66 24.19 2.69
N THR A 209 -1.50 23.64 1.47
CA THR A 209 -1.89 22.24 1.20
C THR A 209 -1.21 21.66 -0.04
N ILE A 210 -0.70 20.43 0.09
CA ILE A 210 -0.31 19.60 -1.06
C ILE A 210 -0.81 18.19 -0.79
N ASN A 211 -1.61 17.68 -1.71
CA ASN A 211 -2.17 16.34 -1.66
C ASN A 211 -1.53 15.50 -2.78
N PRO A 212 -0.75 14.46 -2.50
CA PRO A 212 -0.27 13.56 -3.56
C PRO A 212 -1.44 12.80 -4.19
N SER A 213 -1.34 12.48 -5.49
CA SER A 213 -2.37 11.76 -6.24
C SER A 213 -2.49 10.29 -5.79
N PRO A 214 -3.71 9.70 -5.83
CA PRO A 214 -3.94 8.26 -5.70
C PRO A 214 -3.89 7.46 -7.03
N ALA A 215 -3.49 8.03 -8.17
CA ALA A 215 -3.55 7.32 -9.45
C ALA A 215 -2.37 7.61 -10.38
N GLN A 216 -1.52 6.61 -10.59
CA GLN A 216 -0.88 6.38 -11.88
C GLN A 216 -1.58 5.17 -12.52
N THR A 217 -2.60 5.41 -13.32
CA THR A 217 -2.99 4.45 -14.37
C THR A 217 -2.09 4.72 -15.55
N TRP A 218 -1.17 3.80 -15.83
CA TRP A 218 -0.40 3.77 -17.06
C TRP A 218 -1.37 3.78 -18.25
N ILE A 219 -1.30 4.82 -19.08
CA ILE A 219 -1.80 4.72 -20.45
C ILE A 219 -0.68 4.03 -21.23
N THR A 220 -0.90 2.75 -21.52
CA THR A 220 -0.21 2.03 -22.58
C THR A 220 -0.78 2.42 -23.94
N THR A 221 0.05 2.22 -24.97
CA THR A 221 -0.18 2.32 -26.43
C THR A 221 -0.11 3.73 -27.01
N SER A 222 0.63 3.99 -28.09
CA SER A 222 1.25 3.11 -29.11
C SER A 222 2.60 3.67 -29.57
#